data_AF-A0A9X3M9W9-F1
#
_entry.id   AF-A0A9X3M9W9-F1
#
_cell.length_a   1.000
_cell.length_b   1.000
_cell.length_c   1.000
_cell.angle_alpha   90.00
_cell.angle_beta   90.00
_cell.angle_gamma   90.00
#
_symmetry.space_group_name_H-M   'P 1'
#
loop_
_entity.id
_entity.type
_entity.pdbx_description
1 polymer ?
#
loop_
_entity_poly.entity_id
_entity_poly.type
_entity_poly.pdbx_seq_one_letter_code
_entity_poly.pdbx_strand_id
1 'polypeptide(L)'
;MKFDYENQLNGKFCLRQETDDATDVLSFPRELRADITLLSVQPLNALLAGSLLFGALDSGQFISSPEASLELDRTFRRLFGEYSPHLNVNPLKQAEPESHTQLILADYRSEATPVQPEGKGRNVLIQTRDSTKWTGKLFSLDRVEFAVNKSVFADSRHSSELRFNVALGLLLAGDWRSSFLVVEDRKGEDEQSKKELAELCAAIGIQLTVVSSEILEGMLNDVQA
;
A
#
# COMPACT_ATOMS: atom_id res chain seq x y z
N MET A 1 -9.47 13.30 -12.07
CA MET A 1 -9.60 12.53 -10.82
C MET A 1 -8.44 12.89 -9.90
N LYS A 2 -8.63 12.86 -8.58
CA LYS A 2 -7.56 13.01 -7.59
C LYS A 2 -7.68 11.98 -6.47
N PHE A 3 -6.56 11.70 -5.81
CA PHE A 3 -6.54 10.98 -4.55
C PHE A 3 -6.26 11.95 -3.41
N ASP A 4 -7.18 11.99 -2.45
CA ASP A 4 -7.05 12.80 -1.24
C ASP A 4 -6.90 11.91 -0.01
N TYR A 5 -6.18 12.38 0.99
CA TYR A 5 -5.97 11.63 2.22
C TYR A 5 -5.90 12.51 3.45
N GLU A 6 -6.53 12.05 4.53
CA GLU A 6 -6.60 12.79 5.79
C GLU A 6 -6.75 11.85 7.00
N ASN A 7 -6.40 12.37 8.17
CA ASN A 7 -6.83 11.79 9.44
C ASN A 7 -8.16 12.41 9.85
N GLN A 8 -9.17 11.57 10.03
CA GLN A 8 -10.48 11.96 10.55
C GLN A 8 -10.40 12.26 12.06
N LEU A 9 -11.33 13.09 12.55
CA LEU A 9 -11.43 13.46 13.98
C LEU A 9 -11.60 12.26 14.93
N ASN A 10 -12.05 11.13 14.41
CA ASN A 10 -12.21 9.88 15.17
C ASN A 10 -10.91 9.05 15.26
N GLY A 11 -9.78 9.56 14.77
CA GLY A 11 -8.48 8.90 14.80
C GLY A 11 -8.24 7.89 13.67
N LYS A 12 -9.12 7.85 12.65
CA LYS A 12 -9.00 6.98 11.48
C LYS A 12 -8.35 7.70 10.31
N PHE A 13 -7.47 7.00 9.62
CA PHE A 13 -6.90 7.44 8.36
C PHE A 13 -7.83 7.08 7.22
N CYS A 14 -7.86 7.96 6.23
CA CYS A 14 -8.69 7.82 5.05
C CYS A 14 -7.92 8.17 3.79
N LEU A 15 -8.02 7.33 2.76
CA LEU A 15 -7.61 7.64 1.39
C LEU A 15 -8.84 7.56 0.49
N ARG A 16 -9.14 8.62 -0.27
CA ARG A 16 -10.33 8.76 -1.11
C ARG A 16 -9.96 8.98 -2.57
N GLN A 17 -10.77 8.40 -3.45
CA GLN A 17 -10.84 8.78 -4.86
C GLN A 17 -11.91 9.85 -5.03
N GLU A 18 -11.54 10.99 -5.59
CA GLU A 18 -12.43 12.11 -5.87
C GLU A 18 -12.38 12.49 -7.35
N THR A 19 -13.48 13.05 -7.84
CA THR A 19 -13.53 13.62 -9.19
C THR A 19 -13.09 15.07 -9.18
N ASP A 20 -12.49 15.53 -10.28
CA ASP A 20 -12.28 16.96 -10.47
C ASP A 20 -13.56 17.63 -11.03
N ASP A 21 -14.37 16.87 -11.76
CA ASP A 21 -15.64 17.32 -12.32
C ASP A 21 -16.84 16.63 -11.64
N ALA A 22 -17.92 17.37 -11.40
CA ALA A 22 -19.13 16.86 -10.75
C ALA A 22 -19.88 15.83 -11.61
N THR A 23 -19.60 15.76 -12.92
CA THR A 23 -20.25 14.83 -13.85
C THR A 23 -19.54 13.49 -14.00
N ASP A 24 -18.32 13.35 -13.48
CA ASP A 24 -17.55 12.11 -13.58
C ASP A 24 -18.14 11.01 -12.69
N VAL A 25 -18.24 9.79 -13.24
CA VAL A 25 -18.70 8.62 -12.50
C VAL A 25 -17.49 7.85 -11.99
N LEU A 26 -17.31 7.83 -10.66
CA LEU A 26 -16.33 6.95 -10.01
C LEU A 26 -16.94 5.57 -9.75
N SER A 27 -16.18 4.51 -10.01
CA SER A 27 -16.53 3.15 -9.60
C SER A 27 -16.48 3.01 -8.07
N PHE A 28 -16.98 1.90 -7.54
CA PHE A 28 -16.85 1.53 -6.14
C PHE A 28 -15.84 0.38 -6.02
N PRO A 29 -14.98 0.33 -4.98
CA PRO A 29 -14.85 1.26 -3.84
C PRO A 29 -14.22 2.62 -4.19
N ARG A 30 -14.50 3.63 -3.35
CA ARG A 30 -13.95 5.00 -3.47
C ARG A 30 -13.14 5.46 -2.27
N GLU A 31 -13.15 4.69 -1.19
CA GLU A 31 -12.57 5.09 0.09
C GLU A 31 -11.97 3.88 0.81
N LEU A 32 -10.68 3.98 1.13
CA LEU A 32 -10.02 3.14 2.11
C LEU A 32 -10.12 3.83 3.47
N ARG A 33 -10.57 3.09 4.48
CA ARG A 33 -10.60 3.53 5.89
C ARG A 33 -9.75 2.59 6.72
N ALA A 34 -8.83 3.15 7.49
CA ALA A 34 -7.98 2.42 8.40
C ALA A 34 -8.05 3.01 9.82
N ASP A 35 -8.17 2.15 10.83
CA ASP A 35 -8.28 2.52 12.25
C ASP A 35 -6.91 2.83 12.88
N ILE A 36 -6.17 3.72 12.20
CA ILE A 36 -4.84 4.19 12.53
C ILE A 36 -4.72 5.65 12.10
N THR A 37 -3.86 6.43 12.77
CA THR A 37 -3.54 7.81 12.37
C THR A 37 -2.19 7.79 11.69
N LEU A 38 -2.09 8.37 10.49
CA LEU A 38 -0.84 8.44 9.72
C LEU A 38 -0.30 9.86 9.65
N LEU A 39 0.95 10.08 10.03
CA LEU A 39 1.51 11.43 10.19
C LEU A 39 2.39 11.87 9.01
N SER A 40 3.01 10.91 8.32
CA SER A 40 4.06 11.13 7.33
C SER A 40 3.74 10.43 6.01
N VAL A 41 2.48 10.48 5.57
CA VAL A 41 2.07 9.89 4.30
C VAL A 41 2.73 10.66 3.15
N GLN A 42 3.62 9.97 2.43
CA GLN A 42 4.31 10.52 1.27
C GLN A 42 3.34 10.63 0.07
N PRO A 43 3.27 11.78 -0.61
CA PRO A 43 2.31 11.97 -1.71
C PRO A 43 2.47 10.97 -2.87
N LEU A 44 3.70 10.55 -3.18
CA LEU A 44 3.95 9.53 -4.22
C LEU A 44 3.43 8.16 -3.80
N ASN A 45 3.57 7.81 -2.51
CA ASN A 45 3.04 6.57 -1.97
C ASN A 45 1.51 6.57 -2.00
N ALA A 46 0.88 7.69 -1.64
CA ALA A 46 -0.57 7.85 -1.72
C ALA A 46 -1.09 7.76 -3.15
N LEU A 47 -0.39 8.37 -4.12
CA LEU A 47 -0.72 8.27 -5.55
C LEU A 47 -0.70 6.81 -6.05
N LEU A 48 0.39 6.08 -5.76
CA LEU A 48 0.48 4.68 -6.16
C LEU A 48 -0.53 3.80 -5.42
N ALA A 49 -0.70 3.98 -4.11
CA ALA A 49 -1.69 3.25 -3.31
C ALA A 49 -3.12 3.47 -3.84
N GLY A 50 -3.50 4.72 -4.12
CA GLY A 50 -4.80 5.05 -4.71
C GLY A 50 -5.00 4.39 -6.07
N SER A 51 -3.94 4.39 -6.90
CA SER A 51 -3.97 3.76 -8.22
C SER A 51 -4.20 2.24 -8.15
N LEU A 52 -3.56 1.58 -7.17
CA LEU A 52 -3.68 0.14 -6.91
C LEU A 52 -5.05 -0.26 -6.30
N LEU A 53 -5.63 0.61 -5.47
CA LEU A 53 -6.89 0.33 -4.76
C LEU A 53 -8.13 0.60 -5.61
N PHE A 54 -8.10 1.66 -6.41
CA PHE A 54 -9.30 2.18 -7.09
C PHE A 54 -9.32 1.94 -8.60
N GLY A 55 -8.42 1.08 -9.11
CA GLY A 55 -8.44 0.66 -10.52
C GLY A 55 -8.07 1.75 -11.51
N ALA A 56 -7.33 2.78 -11.09
CA ALA A 56 -6.89 3.84 -12.00
C ALA A 56 -5.97 3.31 -13.11
N LEU A 57 -5.34 2.15 -12.88
CA LEU A 57 -4.48 1.47 -13.85
C LEU A 57 -5.23 0.97 -15.09
N ASP A 58 -6.55 0.76 -14.98
CA ASP A 58 -7.33 0.06 -16.02
C ASP A 58 -8.13 1.03 -16.91
N SER A 59 -8.01 2.34 -16.69
CA SER A 59 -9.00 3.32 -17.19
C SER A 59 -8.45 4.47 -18.02
N GLY A 60 -7.12 4.62 -18.14
CA GLY A 60 -6.50 5.74 -18.87
C GLY A 60 -6.87 7.13 -18.34
N GLN A 61 -7.40 7.22 -17.10
CA GLN A 61 -7.90 8.47 -16.55
C GLN A 61 -6.78 9.44 -16.20
N PHE A 62 -7.10 10.74 -16.26
CA PHE A 62 -6.20 11.78 -15.78
C PHE A 62 -6.25 11.89 -14.25
N ILE A 63 -5.09 11.77 -13.62
CA ILE A 63 -4.89 11.92 -12.18
C ILE A 63 -4.19 13.26 -11.91
N SER A 64 -4.96 14.21 -11.39
CA SER A 64 -4.54 15.60 -11.19
C SER A 64 -3.71 15.80 -9.92
N SER A 65 -3.94 14.97 -8.89
CA SER A 65 -3.26 15.03 -7.60
C SER A 65 -3.29 13.67 -6.88
N PRO A 66 -2.25 13.30 -6.11
CA PRO A 66 -0.98 14.02 -5.95
C PRO A 66 -0.12 14.02 -7.22
N GLU A 67 0.79 14.99 -7.35
CA GLU A 67 1.72 15.03 -8.49
C GLU A 67 2.66 13.82 -8.51
N ALA A 68 2.90 13.27 -9.70
CA ALA A 68 3.82 12.17 -9.94
C ALA A 68 5.24 12.65 -10.20
N SER A 69 6.22 11.77 -9.96
CA SER A 69 7.58 11.93 -10.49
C SER A 69 7.63 11.55 -11.96
N LEU A 70 8.65 12.03 -12.68
CA LEU A 70 8.89 11.65 -14.08
C LEU A 70 9.17 10.14 -14.22
N GLU A 71 9.83 9.55 -13.23
CA GLU A 71 10.16 8.12 -13.21
C GLU A 71 8.91 7.25 -13.08
N LEU A 72 7.97 7.65 -12.20
CA LEU A 72 6.71 6.95 -12.02
C LEU A 72 5.84 7.03 -13.29
N ASP A 73 5.70 8.21 -13.90
CA ASP A 73 4.95 8.38 -15.16
C ASP A 73 5.54 7.53 -16.30
N ARG A 74 6.86 7.51 -16.45
CA ARG A 74 7.52 6.64 -17.44
C ARG A 74 7.28 5.17 -17.18
N THR A 75 7.29 4.75 -15.92
CA THR A 75 7.05 3.36 -15.52
C THR A 75 5.61 2.95 -15.83
N PHE A 76 4.62 3.78 -15.51
CA PHE A 76 3.22 3.52 -15.89
C PHE A 76 3.06 3.36 -17.40
N ARG A 77 3.60 4.28 -18.20
CA ARG A 77 3.49 4.21 -19.67
C ARG A 77 4.17 2.98 -20.26
N ARG A 78 5.31 2.57 -19.69
CA ARG A 78 6.05 1.39 -20.13
C ARG A 78 5.28 0.10 -19.84
N LEU A 79 4.64 0.01 -18.68
CA LEU A 79 3.92 -1.21 -18.25
C LEU A 79 2.54 -1.32 -18.90
N PHE A 80 1.80 -0.21 -19.00
CA PHE A 80 0.38 -0.24 -19.40
C PHE A 80 0.10 0.38 -20.77
N GLY A 81 1.10 0.99 -21.42
CA GLY A 81 0.98 1.54 -22.76
C GLY A 81 -0.17 2.56 -22.88
N GLU A 82 -1.10 2.31 -23.79
CA GLU A 82 -2.26 3.17 -24.05
C GLU A 82 -3.28 3.22 -22.90
N TYR A 83 -3.28 2.21 -22.01
CA TYR A 83 -4.17 2.16 -20.85
C TYR A 83 -3.57 2.87 -19.63
N SER A 84 -2.33 3.35 -19.72
CA SER A 84 -1.65 4.02 -18.61
C SER A 84 -2.42 5.27 -18.15
N PRO A 85 -2.54 5.49 -16.83
CA PRO A 85 -3.15 6.71 -16.32
C PRO A 85 -2.30 7.92 -16.73
N HIS A 86 -2.97 9.02 -17.09
CA HIS A 86 -2.30 10.27 -17.38
C HIS A 86 -2.03 11.01 -16.07
N LEU A 87 -0.76 11.17 -15.69
CA LEU A 87 -0.39 11.78 -14.43
C LEU A 87 -0.05 13.27 -14.59
N ASN A 88 -0.43 14.07 -13.59
CA ASN A 88 0.15 15.40 -13.41
C ASN A 88 1.60 15.26 -12.91
N VAL A 89 2.59 15.53 -13.76
CA VAL A 89 4.00 15.27 -13.48
C VAL A 89 4.73 16.52 -13.00
N ASN A 90 5.42 16.40 -11.87
CA ASN A 90 6.38 17.39 -11.40
C ASN A 90 7.81 16.84 -11.53
N PRO A 91 8.62 17.34 -12.48
CA PRO A 91 9.98 16.83 -12.74
C PRO A 91 10.96 17.00 -11.57
N LEU A 92 10.68 17.92 -10.64
CA LEU A 92 11.54 18.17 -9.48
C LEU A 92 11.27 17.19 -8.33
N LYS A 93 10.18 16.42 -8.43
CA LYS A 93 9.78 15.46 -7.40
C LYS A 93 10.61 14.19 -7.54
N GLN A 94 11.36 13.86 -6.49
CA GLN A 94 12.16 12.66 -6.40
C GLN A 94 11.70 11.82 -5.21
N ALA A 95 11.89 10.51 -5.30
CA ALA A 95 11.73 9.64 -4.16
C ALA A 95 12.89 9.87 -3.18
N GLU A 96 12.58 10.11 -1.92
CA GLU A 96 13.59 10.14 -0.86
C GLU A 96 13.66 8.75 -0.23
N PRO A 97 14.78 8.02 -0.35
CA PRO A 97 14.90 6.72 0.29
C PRO A 97 14.99 6.91 1.80
N GLU A 98 13.99 6.38 2.51
CA GLU A 98 13.94 6.43 3.97
C GLU A 98 14.35 5.08 4.59
N SER A 99 15.34 5.16 5.49
CA SER A 99 15.77 4.23 6.56
C SER A 99 15.86 2.72 6.29
N HIS A 100 16.26 1.98 7.33
CA HIS A 100 16.53 0.53 7.31
C HIS A 100 15.36 -0.30 7.88
N THR A 101 14.19 0.31 8.10
CA THR A 101 13.00 -0.42 8.57
C THR A 101 12.37 -1.17 7.40
N GLN A 102 12.03 -2.44 7.63
CA GLN A 102 11.26 -3.28 6.70
C GLN A 102 9.86 -3.50 7.25
N LEU A 103 8.85 -3.16 6.45
CA LEU A 103 7.46 -3.48 6.78
C LEU A 103 7.08 -4.81 6.15
N ILE A 104 6.58 -5.72 6.98
CA ILE A 104 6.10 -7.03 6.56
C ILE A 104 4.58 -7.01 6.64
N LEU A 105 3.89 -7.03 5.50
CA LEU A 105 2.44 -7.02 5.44
C LEU A 105 1.91 -8.43 5.21
N ALA A 106 1.12 -8.89 6.16
CA ALA A 106 0.65 -10.25 6.20
C ALA A 106 -0.75 -10.36 6.81
N ASP A 107 -1.39 -11.50 6.58
CA ASP A 107 -2.64 -11.80 7.27
C ASP A 107 -2.45 -11.92 8.79
N TYR A 108 -3.56 -11.75 9.52
CA TYR A 108 -3.59 -11.82 10.97
C TYR A 108 -3.15 -13.18 11.50
N ARG A 109 -2.18 -13.13 12.42
CA ARG A 109 -1.60 -14.22 13.21
C ARG A 109 -1.50 -13.71 14.65
N SER A 110 -2.15 -14.38 15.59
CA SER A 110 -2.41 -13.83 16.93
C SER A 110 -1.18 -13.50 17.75
N GLU A 111 -0.08 -14.21 17.56
CA GLU A 111 1.13 -14.12 18.38
C GLU A 111 2.42 -14.00 17.57
N ALA A 112 2.31 -13.87 16.24
CA ALA A 112 3.48 -13.77 15.38
C ALA A 112 4.24 -12.47 15.66
N THR A 113 5.56 -12.57 15.71
CA THR A 113 6.47 -11.42 15.70
C THR A 113 7.53 -11.67 14.64
N PRO A 114 8.00 -10.63 13.94
CA PRO A 114 9.01 -10.81 12.93
C PRO A 114 10.36 -11.08 13.58
N VAL A 115 11.14 -12.00 12.97
CA VAL A 115 12.55 -12.20 13.32
C VAL A 115 13.28 -10.88 13.08
N GLN A 116 14.00 -10.38 14.08
CA GLN A 116 14.77 -9.14 13.95
C GLN A 116 16.13 -9.40 13.29
N PRO A 117 16.59 -8.53 12.38
CA PRO A 117 17.91 -8.69 11.77
C PRO A 117 19.02 -8.48 12.80
N GLU A 118 20.15 -9.17 12.61
CA GLU A 118 21.37 -8.88 13.37
C GLU A 118 21.96 -7.53 12.90
N GLY A 119 21.83 -6.49 13.72
CA GLY A 119 22.46 -5.19 13.48
C GLY A 119 21.48 -4.03 13.27
N LYS A 120 21.72 -3.20 12.24
CA LYS A 120 20.90 -2.02 11.96
C LYS A 120 19.68 -2.38 11.11
N GLY A 121 18.55 -1.76 11.44
CA GLY A 121 17.28 -2.02 10.79
C GLY A 121 16.30 -2.66 11.76
N ARG A 122 15.04 -2.75 11.34
CA ARG A 122 13.98 -3.33 12.14
C ARG A 122 12.94 -3.94 11.23
N ASN A 123 12.48 -5.13 11.57
CA ASN A 123 11.32 -5.72 10.92
C ASN A 123 10.08 -5.37 11.73
N VAL A 124 9.05 -4.84 11.07
CA VAL A 124 7.76 -4.54 11.68
C VAL A 124 6.68 -5.30 10.94
N LEU A 125 5.98 -6.17 11.66
CA LEU A 125 4.86 -6.94 11.14
C LEU A 125 3.60 -6.10 11.18
N ILE A 126 3.05 -5.79 10.01
CA ILE A 126 1.79 -5.08 9.83
C ILE A 126 0.71 -6.11 9.52
N GLN A 127 -0.33 -6.12 10.35
CA GLN A 127 -1.48 -7.00 10.18
C GLN A 127 -2.74 -6.17 10.17
N THR A 128 -3.66 -6.50 9.26
CA THR A 128 -4.94 -5.82 9.20
C THR A 128 -6.08 -6.79 9.40
N ARG A 129 -7.15 -6.31 10.03
CA ARG A 129 -8.39 -7.06 10.21
C ARG A 129 -9.54 -6.28 9.61
N ASP A 130 -10.55 -7.02 9.17
CA ASP A 130 -11.74 -6.37 8.63
C ASP A 130 -12.50 -5.60 9.73
N SER A 131 -12.78 -4.32 9.46
CA SER A 131 -13.55 -3.43 10.33
C SER A 131 -14.95 -3.93 10.69
N THR A 132 -15.52 -4.84 9.88
CA THR A 132 -16.79 -5.52 10.17
C THR A 132 -16.66 -6.59 11.27
N LYS A 133 -15.45 -7.11 11.50
CA LYS A 133 -15.16 -8.17 12.48
C LYS A 133 -14.50 -7.63 13.74
N TRP A 134 -13.70 -6.58 13.61
CA TRP A 134 -12.96 -5.99 14.71
C TRP A 134 -12.72 -4.51 14.46
N THR A 135 -12.85 -3.71 15.51
CA THR A 135 -12.49 -2.29 15.52
C THR A 135 -11.47 -2.05 16.60
N GLY A 136 -10.45 -1.26 16.32
CA GLY A 136 -9.36 -1.01 17.24
C GLY A 136 -7.99 -1.05 16.57
N LYS A 137 -6.98 -0.96 17.43
CA LYS A 137 -5.57 -0.97 17.08
C LYS A 137 -4.73 -1.55 18.21
N LEU A 138 -3.71 -2.30 17.87
CA LEU A 138 -2.71 -2.83 18.79
C LEU A 138 -1.33 -2.44 18.24
N PHE A 139 -0.52 -1.81 19.09
CA PHE A 139 0.83 -1.41 18.75
C PHE A 139 1.81 -2.04 19.71
N SER A 140 2.77 -2.77 19.14
CA SER A 140 4.04 -3.06 19.76
C SER A 140 5.15 -2.49 18.87
N LEU A 141 6.39 -2.57 19.34
CA LEU A 141 7.51 -2.05 18.56
C LEU A 141 7.77 -2.87 17.28
N ASP A 142 7.41 -4.15 17.28
CA ASP A 142 7.68 -5.10 16.18
C ASP A 142 6.41 -5.54 15.44
N ARG A 143 5.24 -5.15 15.96
CA ARG A 143 3.95 -5.55 15.40
C ARG A 143 2.93 -4.45 15.52
N VAL A 144 2.18 -4.25 14.45
CA VAL A 144 1.10 -3.28 14.37
C VAL A 144 -0.11 -3.99 13.80
N GLU A 145 -1.23 -3.91 14.51
CA GLU A 145 -2.52 -4.45 14.09
C GLU A 145 -3.57 -3.34 14.10
N PHE A 146 -4.32 -3.20 13.02
CA PHE A 146 -5.42 -2.23 12.96
C PHE A 146 -6.54 -2.68 12.03
N ALA A 147 -7.73 -2.14 12.26
CA ALA A 147 -8.90 -2.44 11.47
C ALA A 147 -8.90 -1.67 10.15
N VAL A 148 -9.30 -2.31 9.05
CA VAL A 148 -9.48 -1.68 7.73
C VAL A 148 -10.74 -2.21 7.05
N ASN A 149 -11.33 -1.46 6.15
CA ASN A 149 -12.51 -1.90 5.37
C ASN A 149 -12.16 -2.90 4.24
N LYS A 150 -11.37 -3.95 4.54
CA LYS A 150 -10.82 -4.93 3.58
C LYS A 150 -11.89 -5.61 2.72
N SER A 151 -13.01 -6.03 3.30
CA SER A 151 -14.12 -6.70 2.57
C SER A 151 -14.62 -5.91 1.37
N VAL A 152 -14.63 -4.58 1.46
CA VAL A 152 -15.10 -3.70 0.38
C VAL A 152 -14.21 -3.83 -0.88
N PHE A 153 -12.93 -4.11 -0.68
CA PHE A 153 -11.96 -4.29 -1.76
C PHE A 153 -11.86 -5.74 -2.23
N ALA A 154 -12.16 -6.71 -1.36
CA ALA A 154 -12.10 -8.13 -1.68
C ALA A 154 -13.03 -8.56 -2.83
N ASP A 155 -14.19 -7.90 -2.96
CA ASP A 155 -15.17 -8.15 -4.02
C ASP A 155 -15.00 -7.21 -5.22
N SER A 156 -13.99 -6.34 -5.19
CA SER A 156 -13.73 -5.40 -6.29
C SER A 156 -12.99 -6.09 -7.44
N ARG A 157 -13.34 -5.75 -8.69
CA ARG A 157 -12.60 -6.22 -9.87
C ARG A 157 -11.20 -5.63 -9.98
N HIS A 158 -10.91 -4.58 -9.21
CA HIS A 158 -9.77 -3.68 -9.45
C HIS A 158 -8.61 -3.90 -8.47
N SER A 159 -8.88 -4.47 -7.29
CA SER A 159 -7.87 -4.65 -6.25
C SER A 159 -7.76 -6.12 -5.83
N SER A 160 -6.64 -6.75 -6.18
CA SER A 160 -6.26 -8.04 -5.60
C SER A 160 -5.86 -7.85 -4.14
N GLU A 161 -5.85 -8.93 -3.37
CA GLU A 161 -5.40 -8.90 -1.98
C GLU A 161 -3.93 -8.46 -1.85
N LEU A 162 -3.08 -8.85 -2.80
CA LEU A 162 -1.69 -8.40 -2.89
C LEU A 162 -1.64 -6.88 -3.13
N ARG A 163 -2.37 -6.36 -4.13
CA ARG A 163 -2.43 -4.92 -4.42
C ARG A 163 -2.92 -4.11 -3.22
N PHE A 164 -3.94 -4.62 -2.52
CA PHE A 164 -4.45 -4.02 -1.29
C PHE A 164 -3.38 -3.94 -0.20
N ASN A 165 -2.67 -5.05 0.05
CA ASN A 165 -1.60 -5.08 1.04
C ASN A 165 -0.41 -4.21 0.64
N VAL A 166 -0.01 -4.20 -0.63
CA VAL A 166 1.02 -3.28 -1.13
C VAL A 166 0.60 -1.82 -0.91
N ALA A 167 -0.63 -1.45 -1.27
CA ALA A 167 -1.15 -0.10 -1.07
C ALA A 167 -1.15 0.33 0.40
N LEU A 168 -1.55 -0.57 1.32
CA LEU A 168 -1.44 -0.32 2.75
C LEU A 168 0.01 -0.12 3.20
N GLY A 169 0.94 -0.96 2.73
CA GLY A 169 2.36 -0.83 3.03
C GLY A 169 2.93 0.51 2.59
N LEU A 170 2.58 0.96 1.39
CA LEU A 170 2.97 2.25 0.86
C LEU A 170 2.49 3.41 1.73
N LEU A 171 1.23 3.38 2.17
CA LEU A 171 0.65 4.43 3.03
C LEU A 171 1.34 4.50 4.40
N LEU A 172 1.74 3.35 4.96
CA LEU A 172 2.43 3.27 6.24
C LEU A 172 3.92 3.61 6.14
N ALA A 173 4.54 3.42 4.98
CA ALA A 173 6.00 3.47 4.82
C ALA A 173 6.64 4.73 5.42
N GLY A 174 6.05 5.92 5.23
CA GLY A 174 6.62 7.16 5.76
C GLY A 174 6.57 7.28 7.29
N ASP A 175 5.56 6.72 7.95
CA ASP A 175 5.48 6.74 9.43
C ASP A 175 6.59 5.89 10.07
N TRP A 176 7.00 4.82 9.38
CA TRP A 176 8.10 3.94 9.79
C TRP A 176 9.43 4.24 9.12
N ARG A 177 9.48 5.27 8.28
CA ARG A 177 10.63 5.61 7.44
C ARG A 177 11.17 4.39 6.72
N SER A 178 10.28 3.65 6.06
CA SER A 178 10.60 2.40 5.40
C SER A 178 10.69 2.58 3.89
N SER A 179 11.74 2.02 3.30
CA SER A 179 11.89 1.84 1.86
C SER A 179 11.81 0.37 1.44
N PHE A 180 11.43 -0.53 2.36
CA PHE A 180 11.40 -1.97 2.13
C PHE A 180 10.04 -2.55 2.55
N LEU A 181 9.30 -3.08 1.59
CA LEU A 181 8.04 -3.78 1.82
C LEU A 181 8.23 -5.26 1.50
N VAL A 182 7.81 -6.12 2.43
CA VAL A 182 7.63 -7.56 2.20
C VAL A 182 6.15 -7.85 2.30
N VAL A 183 5.55 -8.42 1.26
CA VAL A 183 4.10 -8.65 1.21
C VAL A 183 3.80 -10.11 0.93
N GLU A 184 2.90 -10.68 1.74
CA GLU A 184 2.39 -12.03 1.57
C GLU A 184 1.49 -12.13 0.33
N ASP A 185 1.83 -13.05 -0.59
CA ASP A 185 0.95 -13.49 -1.67
C ASP A 185 0.35 -14.85 -1.34
N ARG A 186 -0.90 -14.81 -0.84
CA ARG A 186 -1.65 -16.00 -0.43
C ARG A 186 -2.39 -16.68 -1.58
N LYS A 187 -2.78 -15.91 -2.60
CA LYS A 187 -3.64 -16.38 -3.70
C LYS A 187 -2.86 -16.82 -4.92
N GLY A 188 -1.54 -16.62 -4.93
CA GLY A 188 -0.69 -17.01 -6.04
C GLY A 188 -0.92 -16.10 -7.24
N GLU A 189 -0.75 -14.79 -7.03
CA GLU A 189 -0.74 -13.82 -8.12
C GLU A 189 0.38 -14.19 -9.10
N ASP A 190 0.17 -13.94 -10.39
CA ASP A 190 1.13 -14.37 -11.40
C ASP A 190 2.45 -13.57 -11.30
N GLU A 191 3.55 -14.18 -11.75
CA GLU A 191 4.89 -13.59 -11.64
C GLU A 191 5.05 -12.29 -12.44
N GLN A 192 4.25 -12.08 -13.49
CA GLN A 192 4.29 -10.85 -14.27
C GLN A 192 3.67 -9.71 -13.47
N SER A 193 2.48 -9.91 -12.90
CA SER A 193 1.82 -8.95 -12.00
C SER A 193 2.71 -8.59 -10.80
N LYS A 194 3.41 -9.56 -10.20
CA LYS A 194 4.36 -9.29 -9.11
C LYS A 194 5.53 -8.40 -9.54
N LYS A 195 6.10 -8.65 -10.72
CA LYS A 195 7.19 -7.82 -11.29
C LYS A 195 6.71 -6.41 -11.59
N GLU A 196 5.52 -6.27 -12.16
CA GLU A 196 4.92 -4.96 -12.43
C GLU A 196 4.74 -4.15 -11.14
N LEU A 197 4.22 -4.77 -10.08
CA LEU A 197 4.11 -4.14 -8.76
C LEU A 197 5.47 -3.75 -8.20
N ALA A 198 6.48 -4.61 -8.31
CA ALA A 198 7.83 -4.31 -7.84
C ALA A 198 8.46 -3.13 -8.60
N GLU A 199 8.28 -3.07 -9.92
CA GLU A 199 8.77 -1.96 -10.75
C GLU A 199 8.06 -0.64 -10.43
N LEU A 200 6.74 -0.67 -10.19
CA LEU A 200 5.99 0.51 -9.77
C LEU A 200 6.44 1.04 -8.40
N CYS A 201 6.63 0.15 -7.43
CA CYS A 201 7.17 0.51 -6.11
C CYS A 201 8.59 1.08 -6.22
N ALA A 202 9.44 0.47 -7.07
CA ALA A 202 10.81 0.95 -7.26
C ALA A 202 10.86 2.38 -7.84
N ALA A 203 9.92 2.73 -8.73
CA ALA A 203 9.81 4.07 -9.31
C ALA A 203 9.46 5.18 -8.30
N ILE A 204 9.04 4.80 -7.09
CA ILE A 204 8.85 5.72 -5.95
C ILE A 204 9.82 5.44 -4.80
N GLY A 205 10.92 4.72 -5.05
CA GLY A 205 11.98 4.45 -4.08
C GLY A 205 11.65 3.38 -3.04
N ILE A 206 10.64 2.54 -3.30
CA ILE A 206 10.26 1.44 -2.41
C ILE A 206 10.67 0.10 -3.04
N GLN A 207 11.50 -0.66 -2.34
CA GLN A 207 11.80 -2.04 -2.71
C GLN A 207 10.67 -2.96 -2.21
N LEU A 208 9.98 -3.62 -3.14
CA LEU A 208 8.95 -4.61 -2.85
C LEU A 208 9.49 -6.03 -3.03
N THR A 209 9.31 -6.87 -2.01
CA THR A 209 9.50 -8.31 -2.08
C THR A 209 8.16 -9.00 -1.84
N VAL A 210 7.71 -9.81 -2.79
CA VAL A 210 6.50 -10.63 -2.64
C VAL A 210 6.91 -12.04 -2.25
N VAL A 211 6.33 -12.58 -1.18
CA VAL A 211 6.68 -13.90 -0.63
C VAL A 211 5.45 -14.79 -0.50
N SER A 212 5.62 -16.11 -0.65
CA SER A 212 4.57 -17.07 -0.31
C SER A 212 4.38 -17.14 1.21
N SER A 213 3.24 -17.68 1.65
CA SER A 213 3.00 -17.93 3.09
C SER A 213 4.10 -18.81 3.71
N GLU A 214 4.58 -19.84 3.00
CA GLU A 214 5.66 -20.73 3.49
C GLU A 214 6.96 -19.96 3.78
N ILE A 215 7.37 -19.07 2.87
CA ILE A 215 8.57 -18.24 3.07
C ILE A 215 8.34 -17.26 4.20
N LEU A 216 7.15 -16.67 4.28
CA LEU A 216 6.80 -15.72 5.33
C LEU A 216 6.88 -16.36 6.72
N GLU A 217 6.40 -17.58 6.92
CA GLU A 217 6.49 -18.25 8.23
C GLU A 217 7.96 -18.39 8.68
N GLY A 218 8.89 -18.63 7.75
CA GLY A 218 10.33 -18.64 8.04
C GLY A 218 10.91 -17.28 8.48
N MET A 219 10.17 -16.18 8.29
CA MET A 219 10.53 -14.83 8.72
C MET A 219 9.90 -14.44 10.08
N LEU A 220 9.07 -15.31 10.65
CA LEU A 220 8.34 -15.06 11.89
C LEU A 220 8.89 -15.96 13.00
N ASN A 221 8.88 -15.46 14.23
CA ASN A 221 9.04 -16.30 15.40
C ASN A 221 7.69 -16.93 15.73
N ASP A 222 7.64 -18.26 15.72
CA ASP A 222 6.58 -18.99 16.40
C ASP A 222 6.83 -18.93 17.90
N VAL A 223 5.84 -18.47 18.66
CA VAL A 223 5.80 -18.81 20.08
C VAL A 223 5.32 -20.26 20.14
N GLN A 224 6.25 -21.20 20.31
CA GLN A 224 5.88 -22.51 20.83
C GLN A 224 5.28 -22.29 22.22
N ALA A 225 3.95 -22.33 22.31
CA ALA A 225 3.22 -22.39 23.57
C ALA A 225 3.35 -23.79 24.20
#